data_AF-A0A963NG08-F1
#
_entry.id   AF-A0A963NG08-F1
#
_cell.length_a   1.000
_cell.length_b   1.000
_cell.length_c   1.000
_cell.angle_alpha   90.00
_cell.angle_beta   90.00
_cell.angle_gamma   90.00
#
_symmetry.space_group_name_H-M   'P 1'
#
loop_
_entity.id
_entity.type
_entity.pdbx_description
1 polymer ?
#
loop_
_entity_poly.entity_id
_entity_poly.type
_entity_poly.pdbx_seq_one_letter_code
_entity_poly.pdbx_strand_id
1 'polypeptide(L)'
;MVERNPGLDLLSHAVMWLGVAIVAFPLYLAFVASSHTAQDIVQAPMPLLPGGNLWETYRTALFGGGEGAGSTAPVARMMWVSFVTAMVITVGKISISLLSAFAVVYFRFPFKMLCFWAIFVTLMLPVEVRIGPTYQVVSDLGMLNSYAGLTVPLIASATATFLFRQFFLTVPDELV
;
A
#
# COMPACT_ATOMS: atom_id res chain seq x y z
N MET A 1 -29.24 -22.72 -10.23
CA MET A 1 -30.06 -23.33 -9.16
C MET A 1 -29.10 -23.73 -8.06
N VAL A 2 -28.99 -22.93 -6.99
CA VAL A 2 -28.18 -23.27 -5.81
C VAL A 2 -29.07 -24.13 -4.93
N GLU A 3 -28.77 -25.42 -4.80
CA GLU A 3 -29.42 -26.28 -3.82
C GLU A 3 -29.10 -25.76 -2.42
N ARG A 4 -30.14 -25.30 -1.73
CA ARG A 4 -30.05 -24.69 -0.40
C ARG A 4 -29.96 -25.80 0.64
N ASN A 5 -28.80 -26.45 0.70
CA ASN A 5 -28.52 -27.52 1.66
C ASN A 5 -28.03 -26.91 2.98
N PRO A 6 -28.85 -26.92 4.05
CA PRO A 6 -28.53 -26.23 5.31
C PRO A 6 -27.25 -26.74 5.98
N GLY A 7 -26.86 -28.00 5.72
CA GLY A 7 -25.61 -28.57 6.22
C GLY A 7 -24.36 -28.06 5.48
N LEU A 8 -24.45 -27.84 4.17
CA LEU A 8 -23.35 -27.25 3.40
C LEU A 8 -23.17 -25.77 3.75
N ASP A 9 -24.27 -25.04 3.96
CA ASP A 9 -24.21 -23.66 4.43
C ASP A 9 -23.53 -23.57 5.81
N LEU A 10 -23.90 -24.42 6.78
CA LEU A 10 -23.26 -24.42 8.10
C LEU A 10 -21.76 -24.73 8.02
N LEU A 11 -21.37 -25.69 7.17
CA LEU A 11 -19.97 -26.05 6.95
C LEU A 11 -19.19 -24.89 6.30
N SER A 12 -19.76 -24.23 5.30
CA SER A 12 -19.15 -23.05 4.68
C SER A 12 -18.94 -21.91 5.67
N HIS A 13 -19.92 -21.64 6.55
CA HIS A 13 -19.76 -20.63 7.60
C HIS A 13 -18.68 -21.03 8.60
N ALA A 14 -18.65 -22.28 9.05
CA ALA A 14 -17.65 -22.77 10.00
C ALA A 14 -16.22 -22.65 9.43
N VAL A 15 -16.02 -22.98 8.15
CA VAL A 15 -14.73 -22.81 7.45
C VAL A 15 -14.35 -21.33 7.36
N MET A 16 -15.29 -20.44 7.06
CA MET A 16 -15.03 -18.99 7.03
C MET A 16 -14.67 -18.45 8.42
N TRP A 17 -15.37 -18.85 9.47
CA TRP A 17 -15.05 -18.46 10.85
C TRP A 17 -13.66 -18.93 11.28
N LEU A 18 -13.30 -20.17 10.93
CA LEU A 18 -11.97 -20.71 11.21
C LEU A 18 -10.88 -19.94 10.44
N GLY A 19 -11.13 -19.61 9.17
CA GLY A 19 -10.21 -18.78 8.37
C GLY A 19 -10.01 -17.39 8.96
N VAL A 20 -11.10 -16.73 9.38
CA VAL A 20 -11.04 -15.44 10.07
C VAL A 20 -10.25 -15.55 11.37
N ALA A 21 -10.48 -16.58 12.18
CA ALA A 21 -9.76 -16.77 13.44
C ALA A 21 -8.25 -16.92 13.23
N ILE A 22 -7.82 -17.70 12.23
CA ILE A 22 -6.38 -17.89 11.92
C ILE A 22 -5.73 -16.58 11.48
N VAL A 23 -6.40 -15.79 10.64
CA VAL A 23 -5.87 -14.51 10.13
C VAL A 23 -5.91 -13.42 11.21
N ALA A 24 -6.94 -13.41 12.07
CA ALA A 24 -7.09 -12.43 13.13
C ALA A 24 -6.17 -12.69 14.33
N PHE A 25 -5.76 -13.94 14.58
CA PHE A 25 -4.91 -14.30 15.71
C PHE A 25 -3.58 -13.53 15.77
N PRO A 26 -2.75 -13.42 14.71
CA PRO A 26 -1.52 -12.62 14.76
C PRO A 26 -1.80 -11.12 14.95
N LEU A 27 -2.91 -10.60 14.42
CA LEU A 27 -3.33 -9.20 14.66
C LEU A 27 -3.74 -8.97 16.11
N TYR A 28 -4.42 -9.95 16.71
CA TYR A 28 -4.76 -9.94 18.13
C TYR A 28 -3.51 -9.96 19.00
N LEU A 29 -2.51 -10.79 18.68
CA LEU A 29 -1.23 -10.78 19.38
C LEU A 29 -0.49 -9.46 19.23
N ALA A 30 -0.51 -8.83 18.05
CA ALA A 30 0.08 -7.51 17.86
C ALA A 30 -0.62 -6.44 18.70
N PHE A 31 -1.96 -6.52 18.83
CA PHE A 31 -2.74 -5.64 19.69
C PHE A 31 -2.49 -5.87 21.18
N VAL A 32 -2.37 -7.13 21.60
CA VAL A 32 -1.99 -7.45 22.98
C VAL A 32 -0.56 -7.00 23.24
N ALA A 33 0.37 -7.20 22.32
CA ALA A 33 1.73 -6.70 22.45
C ALA A 33 1.78 -5.16 22.58
N SER A 34 0.93 -4.42 21.86
CA SER A 34 0.88 -2.95 21.99
C SER A 34 0.33 -2.46 23.35
N SER A 35 -0.31 -3.34 24.13
CA SER A 35 -0.80 -3.08 25.49
C SER A 35 0.22 -3.30 26.60
N HIS A 36 1.34 -3.95 26.30
CA HIS A 36 2.37 -4.35 27.25
C HIS A 36 3.63 -3.50 27.11
N THR A 37 4.48 -3.51 28.14
CA THR A 37 5.76 -2.80 28.07
C THR A 37 6.76 -3.60 27.23
N ALA A 38 7.77 -2.93 26.67
CA ALA A 38 8.82 -3.60 25.89
C ALA A 38 9.59 -4.67 26.70
N GLN A 39 9.60 -4.55 28.03
CA GLN A 39 10.23 -5.53 28.93
C GLN A 39 9.37 -6.78 29.12
N ASP A 40 8.03 -6.63 29.16
CA ASP A 40 7.09 -7.74 29.32
C ASP A 40 6.96 -8.60 28.05
N ILE A 41 7.18 -8.02 26.86
CA ILE A 41 7.13 -8.74 25.58
C ILE A 41 8.36 -9.64 25.38
N VAL A 42 9.50 -9.27 25.97
CA VAL A 42 10.78 -9.98 25.82
C VAL A 42 10.92 -11.12 26.83
N GLN A 43 10.16 -11.10 27.94
CA GLN A 43 10.15 -12.19 28.91
C GLN A 43 9.10 -13.26 28.57
N ALA A 44 9.49 -14.54 28.67
CA ALA A 44 8.55 -15.65 28.57
C ALA A 44 7.91 -15.91 29.94
N PRO A 45 6.58 -16.06 30.07
CA PRO A 45 5.58 -16.26 29.01
C PRO A 45 4.95 -14.97 28.45
N MET A 46 4.72 -14.92 27.14
CA MET A 46 4.04 -13.80 26.48
C MET A 46 2.59 -13.71 27.00
N PRO A 47 2.18 -12.58 27.60
CA PRO A 47 0.81 -12.40 28.05
C PRO A 47 -0.15 -12.38 26.86
N LEU A 48 -1.15 -13.27 26.89
CA LEU A 48 -2.20 -13.37 25.85
C LEU A 48 -3.38 -12.44 26.11
N LEU A 49 -3.42 -11.81 27.28
CA LEU A 49 -4.47 -10.86 27.68
C LEU A 49 -3.94 -9.43 27.57
N PRO A 50 -4.78 -8.46 27.18
CA PRO A 50 -4.39 -7.05 27.10
C PRO A 50 -3.96 -6.52 28.47
N GLY A 51 -2.81 -5.86 28.52
CA GLY A 51 -2.25 -5.19 29.69
C GLY A 51 -2.92 -3.85 30.01
N GLY A 52 -2.60 -3.29 31.17
CA GLY A 52 -3.13 -2.01 31.66
C GLY A 52 -2.45 -0.76 31.11
N ASN A 53 -1.34 -0.91 30.36
CA ASN A 53 -0.48 0.21 29.95
C ASN A 53 -0.77 0.75 28.54
N LEU A 54 -1.87 0.33 27.91
CA LEU A 54 -2.30 0.77 26.57
C LEU A 54 -2.16 2.29 26.39
N TRP A 55 -2.76 3.07 27.28
CA TRP A 55 -2.81 4.52 27.12
C TRP A 55 -1.43 5.18 27.13
N GLU A 56 -0.55 4.73 28.02
CA GLU A 56 0.82 5.25 28.13
C GLU A 56 1.65 4.83 26.91
N THR A 57 1.59 3.55 26.51
CA THR A 57 2.30 3.04 25.33
C THR A 57 1.89 3.78 24.06
N TYR A 58 0.59 4.02 23.84
CA TYR A 58 0.11 4.78 22.68
C TYR A 58 0.52 6.25 22.72
N ARG A 59 0.46 6.90 23.88
CA ARG A 59 0.88 8.30 24.04
C ARG A 59 2.37 8.47 23.77
N THR A 60 3.20 7.58 24.33
CA THR A 60 4.65 7.57 24.14
C THR A 60 5.02 7.30 22.69
N ALA A 61 4.35 6.35 22.02
CA ALA A 61 4.58 6.03 20.62
C ALA A 61 4.18 7.17 19.67
N LEU A 62 3.04 7.83 19.91
CA LEU A 62 2.54 8.88 19.04
C LEU A 62 3.34 10.18 19.16
N PHE A 63 3.61 10.63 20.39
CA PHE A 63 4.18 11.96 20.64
C PHE A 63 5.69 11.97 20.88
N GLY A 64 6.32 10.81 21.10
CA GLY A 64 7.75 10.70 21.35
C GLY A 64 8.13 11.30 22.70
N GLY A 65 8.24 10.46 23.73
CA GLY A 65 8.56 10.93 25.09
C GLY A 65 9.02 9.87 26.07
N GLY A 66 9.40 8.68 25.60
CA GLY A 66 9.78 7.57 26.47
C GLY A 66 11.27 7.32 26.44
N GLU A 67 11.90 7.27 27.62
CA GLU A 67 13.26 6.76 27.87
C GLU A 67 13.34 5.21 27.74
N GLY A 68 12.53 4.63 26.86
CA GLY A 68 12.48 3.18 26.63
C GLY A 68 13.30 2.77 25.41
N ALA A 69 13.64 1.48 25.32
CA ALA A 69 14.35 0.88 24.18
C ALA A 69 13.55 0.87 22.85
N GLY A 70 12.40 1.56 22.79
CA GLY A 70 11.57 1.71 21.60
C GLY A 70 11.89 2.97 20.80
N SER A 71 11.44 3.04 19.55
CA SER A 71 11.68 4.16 18.64
C SER A 71 11.31 5.50 19.27
N THR A 72 12.32 6.36 19.46
CA THR A 72 12.20 7.73 19.98
C THR A 72 11.60 8.71 18.97
N ALA A 73 11.38 8.27 17.72
CA ALA A 73 10.81 9.11 16.69
C ALA A 73 9.29 9.24 16.84
N PRO A 74 8.72 10.46 16.78
CA PRO A 74 7.29 10.68 16.89
C PRO A 74 6.57 10.02 15.70
N VAL A 75 5.90 8.90 15.97
CA VAL A 75 5.18 8.11 14.95
C VAL A 75 4.09 8.96 14.29
N ALA A 76 3.48 9.91 15.02
CA ALA A 76 2.51 10.83 14.46
C ALA A 76 3.08 11.62 13.25
N ARG A 77 4.34 12.04 13.31
CA ARG A 77 5.01 12.73 12.19
C ARG A 77 5.26 11.77 11.03
N MET A 78 5.67 10.53 11.31
CA MET A 78 5.87 9.50 10.28
C MET A 78 4.57 9.14 9.57
N MET A 79 3.47 9.05 10.32
CA MET A 79 2.12 8.84 9.77
C MET A 79 1.70 10.02 8.90
N TRP A 80 1.94 11.25 9.34
CA TRP A 80 1.63 12.44 8.55
C TRP A 80 2.42 12.49 7.24
N VAL A 81 3.74 12.25 7.29
CA VAL A 81 4.60 12.18 6.10
C VAL A 81 4.07 11.10 5.15
N SER A 82 3.78 9.91 5.66
CA SER A 82 3.26 8.79 4.87
C SER A 82 1.89 9.07 4.26
N PHE A 83 1.00 9.74 5.01
CA PHE A 83 -0.32 10.14 4.53
C PHE A 83 -0.21 11.13 3.38
N VAL A 84 0.59 12.19 3.54
CA VAL A 84 0.79 13.21 2.51
C VAL A 84 1.43 12.60 1.26
N THR A 85 2.50 11.81 1.40
CA THR A 85 3.17 11.19 0.24
C THR A 85 2.26 10.18 -0.46
N ALA A 86 1.55 9.33 0.28
CA ALA A 86 0.62 8.36 -0.30
C ALA A 86 -0.52 9.05 -1.07
N MET A 87 -1.07 10.14 -0.53
CA MET A 87 -2.14 10.86 -1.21
C MET A 87 -1.65 11.52 -2.50
N VAL A 88 -0.49 12.18 -2.47
CA VAL A 88 0.13 12.80 -3.66
C VAL A 88 0.44 11.76 -4.73
N ILE A 89 1.05 10.62 -4.35
CA ILE A 89 1.34 9.53 -5.29
C ILE A 89 0.04 8.99 -5.88
N THR A 90 -1.00 8.78 -5.07
CA THR A 90 -2.27 8.22 -5.54
C THR A 90 -2.97 9.15 -6.54
N VAL A 91 -3.11 10.44 -6.22
CA VAL A 91 -3.75 11.42 -7.13
C VAL A 91 -2.94 11.57 -8.41
N GLY A 92 -1.61 11.71 -8.30
CA GLY A 92 -0.74 11.83 -9.47
C GLY A 92 -0.81 10.60 -10.36
N LYS A 93 -0.67 9.42 -9.75
CA LYS A 93 -0.66 8.14 -10.46
C LYS A 93 -1.97 7.89 -11.20
N ILE A 94 -3.11 8.14 -10.56
CA ILE A 94 -4.42 7.99 -11.18
C ILE A 94 -4.57 9.00 -12.31
N SER A 95 -4.28 10.29 -12.07
CA SER A 95 -4.45 11.35 -13.07
C SER A 95 -3.65 11.07 -14.36
N ILE A 96 -2.36 10.74 -14.23
CA ILE A 96 -1.49 10.49 -15.39
C ILE A 96 -1.89 9.20 -16.11
N SER A 97 -2.16 8.13 -15.38
CA SER A 97 -2.50 6.84 -16.01
C SER A 97 -3.86 6.85 -16.68
N LEU A 98 -4.84 7.57 -16.12
CA LEU A 98 -6.15 7.78 -16.73
C LEU A 98 -6.03 8.53 -18.05
N LEU A 99 -5.32 9.67 -18.05
CA LEU A 99 -5.09 10.48 -19.25
C LEU A 99 -4.32 9.71 -20.33
N SER A 100 -3.27 8.98 -19.94
CA SER A 100 -2.46 8.18 -20.85
C SER A 100 -3.27 7.04 -21.48
N ALA A 101 -4.04 6.29 -20.67
CA ALA A 101 -4.88 5.21 -21.17
C ALA A 101 -6.00 5.73 -22.09
N PHE A 102 -6.64 6.84 -21.70
CA PHE A 102 -7.68 7.50 -22.50
C PHE A 102 -7.13 7.93 -23.88
N ALA A 103 -5.95 8.56 -23.89
CA ALA A 103 -5.28 8.96 -25.13
C ALA A 103 -4.98 7.76 -26.05
N VAL A 104 -4.47 6.66 -25.49
CA VAL A 104 -4.08 5.47 -26.29
C VAL A 104 -5.29 4.72 -26.85
N VAL A 105 -6.41 4.69 -26.14
CA VAL A 105 -7.63 3.97 -26.56
C VAL A 105 -8.44 4.78 -27.58
N TYR A 106 -8.80 6.02 -27.25
CA TYR A 106 -9.79 6.77 -28.03
C TYR A 106 -9.18 7.64 -29.13
N PHE A 107 -7.93 8.13 -28.99
CA PHE A 107 -7.32 8.96 -30.03
C PHE A 107 -6.58 8.13 -31.10
N ARG A 108 -6.76 8.53 -32.35
CA ARG A 108 -6.07 7.95 -33.52
C ARG A 108 -4.89 8.83 -33.92
N PHE A 109 -3.73 8.61 -33.31
CA PHE A 109 -2.48 9.32 -33.64
C PHE A 109 -1.40 8.34 -34.16
N PRO A 110 -0.49 8.79 -35.05
CA PRO A 110 0.60 7.96 -35.54
C PRO A 110 1.51 7.52 -34.38
N PHE A 111 2.00 6.27 -34.41
CA PHE A 111 2.87 5.66 -33.39
C PHE A 111 2.23 5.32 -32.03
N LYS A 112 0.89 5.32 -31.90
CA LYS A 112 0.22 4.96 -30.62
C LYS A 112 0.67 3.63 -30.01
N MET A 113 0.90 2.61 -30.85
CA MET A 113 1.39 1.31 -30.39
C MET A 113 2.83 1.37 -29.90
N LEU A 114 3.70 2.16 -30.53
CA LEU A 114 5.08 2.34 -30.07
C LEU A 114 5.13 2.99 -28.70
N CYS A 115 4.36 4.06 -28.48
CA CYS A 115 4.26 4.73 -27.17
C CYS A 115 3.75 3.77 -26.08
N PHE A 116 2.72 2.98 -26.40
CA PHE A 116 2.19 1.99 -25.46
C PHE A 116 3.22 0.91 -25.10
N TRP A 117 3.92 0.36 -26.10
CA TRP A 117 4.97 -0.63 -25.88
C TRP A 117 6.15 -0.05 -25.08
N ALA A 118 6.54 1.20 -25.33
CA ALA A 118 7.58 1.87 -24.55
C ALA A 118 7.21 1.95 -23.06
N ILE A 119 5.97 2.31 -22.74
CA ILE A 119 5.46 2.31 -21.36
C ILE A 119 5.46 0.88 -20.80
N PHE A 120 4.99 -0.09 -21.57
CA PHE A 120 4.89 -1.49 -21.12
C PHE A 120 6.25 -2.13 -20.80
N VAL A 121 7.28 -1.85 -21.61
CA VAL A 121 8.64 -2.37 -21.38
C VAL A 121 9.19 -1.93 -20.01
N THR A 122 8.82 -0.74 -19.52
CA THR A 122 9.26 -0.28 -18.18
C THR A 122 8.76 -1.17 -17.04
N LEU A 123 7.68 -1.93 -17.25
CA LEU A 123 7.13 -2.87 -16.27
C LEU A 123 7.95 -4.16 -16.17
N MET A 124 8.69 -4.54 -17.22
CA MET A 124 9.49 -5.77 -17.25
C MET A 124 10.76 -5.68 -16.39
N LEU A 125 11.12 -4.47 -15.94
CA LEU A 125 12.33 -4.22 -15.17
C LEU A 125 12.06 -4.48 -13.67
N PRO A 126 12.82 -5.40 -13.03
CA PRO A 126 12.62 -5.74 -11.63
C PRO A 126 12.83 -4.53 -10.71
N VAL A 127 12.16 -4.53 -9.55
CA VAL A 127 12.18 -3.36 -8.65
C VAL A 127 13.60 -3.08 -8.17
N GLU A 128 14.38 -4.12 -7.95
CA GLU A 128 15.74 -4.11 -7.45
C GLU A 128 16.68 -3.31 -8.36
N VAL A 129 16.59 -3.49 -9.68
CA VAL A 129 17.45 -2.78 -10.64
C VAL A 129 16.93 -1.39 -10.99
N ARG A 130 15.70 -1.05 -10.59
CA ARG A 130 15.12 0.29 -10.76
C ARG A 130 15.56 1.28 -9.68
N ILE A 131 15.84 0.82 -8.46
CA ILE A 131 16.11 1.67 -7.30
C ILE A 131 17.36 2.55 -7.53
N GLY A 132 18.46 1.97 -8.01
CA GLY A 132 19.72 2.69 -8.25
C GLY A 132 19.57 3.87 -9.22
N PRO A 133 19.10 3.64 -10.46
CA PRO A 133 18.88 4.71 -11.43
C PRO A 133 17.89 5.77 -10.94
N THR A 134 16.81 5.36 -10.27
CA THR A 134 15.81 6.30 -9.74
C THR A 134 16.42 7.20 -8.66
N TYR A 135 17.22 6.64 -7.76
CA TYR A 135 17.94 7.40 -6.74
C TYR A 135 18.92 8.41 -7.38
N GLN A 136 19.67 7.98 -8.39
CA GLN A 136 20.62 8.84 -9.09
C GLN A 136 19.92 10.04 -9.75
N VAL A 137 18.80 9.82 -10.44
CA VAL A 137 18.02 10.90 -11.06
C VAL A 137 17.51 11.90 -10.00
N VAL A 138 17.00 11.42 -8.87
CA VAL A 138 16.55 12.29 -7.77
C VAL A 138 17.71 13.07 -7.14
N SER A 139 18.89 12.44 -7.06
CA SER A 139 20.13 13.07 -6.61
C SER A 139 20.58 14.19 -7.56
N ASP A 140 20.64 13.91 -8.86
CA ASP A 140 21.07 14.84 -9.90
C ASP A 140 20.12 16.04 -10.00
N LEU A 141 18.82 15.84 -9.72
CA LEU A 141 17.81 16.90 -9.63
C LEU A 141 17.87 17.70 -8.31
N GLY A 142 18.75 17.35 -7.37
CA GLY A 142 18.86 18.02 -6.07
C GLY A 142 17.65 17.83 -5.17
N MET A 143 16.83 16.80 -5.42
CA MET A 143 15.56 16.55 -4.73
C MET A 143 15.70 15.60 -3.54
N LEU A 144 16.92 15.26 -3.12
CA LEU A 144 17.18 14.39 -1.98
C LEU A 144 16.57 14.96 -0.68
N ASN A 145 16.11 14.08 0.20
CA ASN A 145 15.48 14.43 1.48
C ASN A 145 14.24 15.35 1.36
N SER A 146 13.53 15.30 0.23
CA SER A 146 12.32 16.10 0.00
C SER A 146 11.09 15.23 -0.28
N TYR A 147 9.89 15.76 -0.01
CA TYR A 147 8.63 15.12 -0.40
C TYR A 147 8.53 14.91 -1.91
N ALA A 148 9.08 15.83 -2.70
CA ALA A 148 9.06 15.74 -4.15
C ALA A 148 9.97 14.59 -4.64
N GLY A 149 11.16 14.44 -4.08
CA GLY A 149 12.07 13.33 -4.40
C GLY A 149 11.49 11.95 -4.04
N LEU A 150 10.65 11.88 -3.01
CA LEU A 150 9.94 10.67 -2.63
C LEU A 150 8.70 10.38 -3.49
N THR A 151 8.05 11.39 -4.07
CA THR A 151 6.73 11.22 -4.73
C THR A 151 6.84 11.18 -6.25
N VAL A 152 7.61 12.08 -6.86
CA VAL A 152 7.72 12.25 -8.32
C VAL A 152 8.06 10.96 -9.06
N PRO A 153 9.06 10.16 -8.64
CA PRO A 153 9.40 8.94 -9.36
C PRO A 153 8.33 7.85 -9.31
N LEU A 154 7.50 7.87 -8.26
CA LEU A 154 6.47 6.85 -7.98
C LEU A 154 5.11 7.18 -8.61
N ILE A 155 4.92 8.41 -9.09
CA ILE A 155 3.70 8.85 -9.77
C ILE A 155 3.53 8.12 -11.12
N ALA A 156 4.61 7.96 -11.88
CA ALA A 156 4.54 7.28 -13.17
C ALA A 156 4.34 5.77 -12.97
N SER A 157 3.25 5.22 -13.52
CA SER A 157 2.94 3.80 -13.40
C SER A 157 2.41 3.19 -14.69
N ALA A 158 3.26 2.34 -15.29
CA ALA A 158 2.91 1.53 -16.45
C ALA A 158 1.76 0.55 -16.13
N THR A 159 1.76 -0.06 -14.94
CA THR A 159 0.70 -1.00 -14.52
C THR A 159 -0.67 -0.33 -14.46
N ALA A 160 -0.76 0.86 -13.87
CA ALA A 160 -2.03 1.58 -13.78
C ALA A 160 -2.55 1.95 -15.17
N THR A 161 -1.66 2.44 -16.04
CA THR A 161 -2.01 2.78 -17.44
C THR A 161 -2.49 1.56 -18.21
N PHE A 162 -1.83 0.41 -18.02
CA PHE A 162 -2.25 -0.85 -18.62
C PHE A 162 -3.63 -1.28 -18.14
N LEU A 163 -3.90 -1.25 -16.83
CA LEU A 163 -5.19 -1.63 -16.26
C LEU A 163 -6.32 -0.72 -16.74
N PHE A 164 -6.12 0.61 -16.75
CA PHE A 164 -7.10 1.55 -17.28
C PHE A 164 -7.37 1.32 -18.77
N ARG A 165 -6.33 1.03 -19.56
CA ARG A 165 -6.50 0.68 -20.97
C ARG A 165 -7.35 -0.59 -21.13
N GLN A 166 -7.07 -1.64 -20.35
CA GLN A 166 -7.86 -2.87 -20.41
C GLN A 166 -9.32 -2.60 -20.07
N PHE A 167 -9.58 -1.80 -19.02
CA PHE A 167 -10.93 -1.39 -18.67
C PHE A 167 -11.62 -0.60 -19.79
N PHE A 168 -10.97 0.42 -20.35
CA PHE A 168 -11.57 1.22 -21.43
C PHE A 168 -11.87 0.42 -22.70
N LEU A 169 -11.08 -0.60 -23.02
CA LEU A 169 -11.37 -1.48 -24.16
C LEU A 169 -12.57 -2.40 -23.94
N THR A 170 -13.04 -2.57 -22.70
CA THR A 170 -14.28 -3.33 -22.41
C THR A 170 -15.54 -2.48 -22.55
N VAL A 171 -15.42 -1.15 -22.63
CA VAL A 171 -16.56 -0.25 -22.80
C VAL A 171 -16.99 -0.29 -24.27
N PRO A 172 -18.26 -0.62 -24.58
CA PRO A 172 -18.76 -0.62 -25.96
C PRO A 172 -18.63 0.78 -26.59
N ASP A 173 -18.24 0.82 -27.87
CA ASP A 173 -18.11 2.06 -28.65
C ASP A 173 -19.44 2.85 -28.74
N GLU A 174 -20.57 2.21 -28.44
CA GLU A 174 -21.91 2.80 -28.46
C GLU A 174 -22.15 3.81 -27.32
N LEU A 175 -21.37 3.72 -26.24
CA LEU A 175 -21.51 4.56 -25.03
C LEU A 175 -20.55 5.75 -25.00
N VAL A 176 -19.66 5.88 -25.98
CA VAL A 176 -18.59 6.88 -26.04
C VAL A 176 -18.78 7.80 -27.24
#